data_AF-A0A1V5HSW8-F1
#
_entry.id   AF-A0A1V5HSW8-F1
#
_cell.length_a   1.000
_cell.length_b   1.000
_cell.length_c   1.000
_cell.angle_alpha   90.00
_cell.angle_beta   90.00
_cell.angle_gamma   90.00
#
_symmetry.space_group_name_H-M   'P 1'
#
loop_
_entity.id
_entity.type
_entity.pdbx_description
1 polymer ?
#
loop_
_entity_poly.entity_id
_entity_poly.type
_entity_poly.pdbx_seq_one_letter_code
_entity_poly.pdbx_strand_id
1 'polypeptide(L)'
;MSKKTNIIVGLVVAVFVAVAVFVLFANCFATPSGYGAEYGSAFKVMFGSQGSAYNAVPLLIVAFSLYCAAFLTAIVGAFCFGKVQTIVYGLTALMSIGAGVIFLLSVSLFRAVNTAPIGSEAISLGAAPITSSVFAFLGGVLSLFGAYKAIKD
;
A
#
# COMPACT_ATOMS: atom_id res chain seq x y z
N MET A 1 11.99 -12.51 -21.87
CA MET A 1 10.80 -13.05 -21.19
C MET A 1 9.69 -13.20 -22.20
N SER A 2 8.88 -14.28 -22.15
CA SER A 2 7.75 -14.37 -23.09
C SER A 2 6.73 -13.26 -22.81
N LYS A 3 6.11 -12.71 -23.86
CA LYS A 3 5.06 -11.68 -23.75
C LYS A 3 3.94 -12.09 -22.79
N LYS A 4 3.54 -13.37 -22.82
CA LYS A 4 2.51 -13.92 -21.93
C LYS A 4 2.95 -13.88 -20.47
N THR A 5 4.19 -14.29 -20.18
CA THR A 5 4.72 -14.27 -18.81
C THR A 5 4.79 -12.84 -18.27
N ASN A 6 5.20 -11.87 -19.09
CA ASN A 6 5.30 -10.47 -18.65
C ASN A 6 3.93 -9.91 -18.27
N ILE A 7 2.92 -10.16 -19.11
CA ILE A 7 1.55 -9.74 -18.85
C ILE A 7 1.03 -10.34 -17.53
N ILE A 8 1.27 -11.64 -17.31
CA ILE A 8 0.85 -12.33 -16.08
C ILE A 8 1.54 -11.71 -14.86
N VAL A 9 2.87 -11.50 -14.90
CA VAL A 9 3.60 -10.93 -13.76
C VAL A 9 3.10 -9.53 -13.44
N GLY A 10 2.97 -8.65 -14.44
CA GLY A 10 2.48 -7.28 -14.24
C GLY A 10 1.07 -7.24 -13.68
N LEU A 11 0.16 -8.09 -14.17
CA LEU A 11 -1.19 -8.20 -13.65
C LEU A 11 -1.23 -8.73 -12.21
N VAL A 12 -0.44 -9.75 -11.87
CA VAL A 12 -0.40 -10.29 -10.49
C VAL A 12 0.17 -9.25 -9.52
N VAL A 13 1.22 -8.52 -9.91
CA VAL A 13 1.74 -7.40 -9.10
C VAL A 13 0.66 -6.32 -8.93
N ALA A 14 -0.03 -5.94 -10.00
CA ALA A 14 -1.11 -4.97 -9.93
C ALA A 14 -2.25 -5.43 -9.00
N VAL A 15 -2.62 -6.71 -9.02
CA VAL A 15 -3.62 -7.28 -8.10
C VAL A 15 -3.15 -7.20 -6.66
N PHE A 16 -1.89 -7.54 -6.35
CA PHE A 16 -1.38 -7.42 -4.98
C PHE A 16 -1.38 -5.97 -4.49
N VAL A 17 -0.95 -5.01 -5.33
CA VAL A 17 -0.98 -3.59 -4.96
C VAL A 17 -2.42 -3.10 -4.82
N ALA A 18 -3.35 -3.57 -5.67
CA ALA A 18 -4.76 -3.25 -5.55
C ALA A 18 -5.33 -3.75 -4.21
N VAL A 19 -5.05 -5.00 -3.82
CA VAL A 19 -5.45 -5.52 -2.50
C VAL A 19 -4.86 -4.67 -1.37
N ALA A 20 -3.58 -4.30 -1.46
CA ALA A 20 -2.94 -3.43 -0.48
C ALA A 20 -3.64 -2.07 -0.34
N VAL A 21 -4.16 -1.51 -1.44
CA VAL A 21 -4.99 -0.30 -1.46
C VAL A 21 -6.36 -0.56 -0.85
N PHE A 22 -7.12 -1.53 -1.36
CA PHE A 22 -8.51 -1.77 -0.97
C PHE A 22 -8.66 -2.08 0.52
N VAL A 23 -7.71 -2.79 1.12
CA VAL A 23 -7.75 -3.11 2.55
C VAL A 23 -7.67 -1.85 3.43
N LEU A 24 -7.03 -0.77 2.97
CA LEU A 24 -7.02 0.52 3.68
C LEU A 24 -8.42 1.17 3.73
N PHE A 25 -9.31 0.78 2.81
CA PHE A 25 -10.70 1.24 2.71
C PHE A 25 -11.72 0.19 3.17
N ALA A 26 -11.30 -0.93 3.77
CA ALA A 26 -12.21 -2.01 4.16
C ALA A 26 -13.38 -1.51 5.04
N ASN A 27 -13.12 -0.54 5.92
CA ASN A 27 -14.14 0.07 6.78
C ASN A 27 -15.16 0.93 6.02
N CYS A 28 -14.90 1.31 4.76
CA CYS A 28 -15.89 1.96 3.89
C CYS A 28 -16.91 0.94 3.31
N PHE A 29 -16.58 -0.34 3.34
CA PHE A 29 -17.42 -1.43 2.83
C PHE A 29 -18.05 -2.27 3.94
N ALA A 30 -17.66 -2.07 5.19
CA ALA A 30 -18.26 -2.73 6.34
C ALA A 30 -19.65 -2.13 6.63
N THR A 31 -20.68 -2.97 6.67
CA THR A 31 -21.99 -2.59 7.20
C THR A 31 -21.81 -2.27 8.70
N PRO A 32 -22.48 -1.24 9.24
CA PRO A 32 -22.39 -0.90 10.66
C PRO A 32 -23.14 -1.95 11.51
N SER A 33 -22.57 -3.15 11.62
CA SER A 33 -23.09 -4.24 12.44
C SER A 33 -22.07 -4.62 13.50
N GLY A 34 -21.96 -3.78 14.52
CA GLY A 34 -21.68 -4.16 15.91
C GLY A 34 -20.32 -4.77 16.30
N TYR A 35 -19.50 -5.23 15.36
CA TYR A 35 -18.19 -5.83 15.67
C TYR A 35 -17.10 -5.27 14.75
N GLY A 36 -16.37 -4.25 15.25
CA GLY A 36 -15.03 -3.91 14.78
C GLY A 36 -14.88 -2.77 13.77
N ALA A 37 -15.95 -2.10 13.33
CA ALA A 37 -15.88 -1.09 12.26
C ALA A 37 -15.68 0.38 12.74
N GLU A 38 -15.90 0.68 14.03
CA GLU A 38 -15.95 2.07 14.50
C GLU A 38 -14.61 2.64 14.97
N TYR A 39 -13.67 1.78 15.38
CA TYR A 39 -12.39 2.20 15.93
C TYR A 39 -11.25 1.77 14.99
N GLY A 40 -10.70 2.75 14.26
CA GLY A 40 -9.44 2.55 13.51
C GLY A 40 -9.54 2.36 12.01
N SER A 41 -10.12 3.31 11.29
CA SER A 41 -9.94 3.32 9.83
C SER A 41 -8.57 3.91 9.49
N ALA A 42 -7.73 3.12 8.81
CA ALA A 42 -6.45 3.61 8.27
C ALA A 42 -6.66 4.87 7.41
N PHE A 43 -7.81 4.98 6.74
CA PHE A 43 -8.22 6.19 6.03
C PHE A 43 -8.45 7.40 6.95
N LYS A 44 -9.17 7.23 8.07
CA LYS A 44 -9.37 8.31 9.06
C LYS A 44 -8.03 8.77 9.67
N VAL A 45 -7.10 7.85 9.86
CA VAL A 45 -5.73 8.14 10.35
C VAL A 45 -4.91 8.88 9.29
N MET A 46 -5.02 8.49 8.01
CA MET A 46 -4.33 9.16 6.91
C MET A 46 -4.75 10.62 6.76
N PHE A 47 -6.05 10.87 6.67
CA PHE A 47 -6.61 12.19 6.32
C PHE A 47 -7.02 13.03 7.54
N GLY A 48 -6.93 12.47 8.74
CA GLY A 48 -7.41 13.10 9.95
C GLY A 48 -8.93 13.11 10.04
N SER A 49 -9.45 13.59 11.18
CA SER A 49 -10.87 13.80 11.38
C SER A 49 -11.09 14.93 12.36
N GLN A 50 -11.83 15.97 11.92
CA GLN A 50 -12.21 17.08 12.80
C GLN A 50 -13.13 16.61 13.94
N GLY A 51 -13.97 15.59 13.71
CA GLY A 51 -14.86 15.03 14.72
C GLY A 51 -14.13 14.25 15.83
N SER A 52 -12.90 13.78 15.57
CA SER A 52 -12.07 13.06 16.55
C SER A 52 -10.79 13.81 16.94
N ALA A 53 -10.66 15.09 16.52
CA ALA A 53 -9.49 15.94 16.76
C ALA A 53 -8.13 15.33 16.34
N TYR A 54 -8.11 14.53 15.27
CA TYR A 54 -6.88 13.92 14.75
C TYR A 54 -6.30 14.73 13.59
N ASN A 55 -5.01 15.03 13.69
CA ASN A 55 -4.21 15.57 12.60
C ASN A 55 -3.99 14.49 11.53
N ALA A 56 -4.03 14.90 10.26
CA ALA A 56 -3.65 14.05 9.14
C ALA A 56 -2.19 13.62 9.26
N VAL A 57 -1.85 12.41 8.81
CA VAL A 57 -0.49 11.87 8.85
C VAL A 57 0.12 11.92 7.43
N PRO A 58 0.94 12.93 7.08
CA PRO A 58 1.34 13.17 5.69
C PRO A 58 2.10 12.01 5.06
N LEU A 59 2.94 11.32 5.84
CA LEU A 59 3.70 10.18 5.35
C LEU A 59 2.81 9.01 4.92
N LEU A 60 1.66 8.80 5.58
CA LEU A 60 0.71 7.76 5.16
C LEU A 60 0.00 8.16 3.86
N ILE A 61 -0.25 9.46 3.63
CA ILE A 61 -0.80 9.98 2.35
C ILE A 61 0.22 9.77 1.22
N VAL A 62 1.51 10.01 1.49
CA VAL A 62 2.59 9.72 0.54
C VAL A 62 2.65 8.23 0.23
N ALA A 63 2.59 7.36 1.24
CA ALA A 63 2.58 5.90 1.04
C ALA A 63 1.37 5.44 0.20
N PHE A 64 0.18 6.00 0.44
CA PHE A 64 -0.99 5.74 -0.39
C PHE A 64 -0.77 6.16 -1.85
N SER A 65 -0.18 7.34 -2.07
CA SER A 65 0.15 7.83 -3.40
C SER A 65 1.16 6.93 -4.12
N LEU A 66 2.14 6.40 -3.38
CA LEU A 66 3.10 5.41 -3.87
C LEU A 66 2.43 4.10 -4.26
N TYR A 67 1.43 3.61 -3.52
CA TYR A 67 0.65 2.45 -3.95
C TYR A 67 -0.12 2.70 -5.25
N CYS A 68 -0.76 3.85 -5.39
CA CYS A 68 -1.44 4.20 -6.65
C CYS A 68 -0.45 4.24 -7.83
N ALA A 69 0.73 4.83 -7.63
CA ALA A 69 1.78 4.86 -8.64
C ALA A 69 2.34 3.45 -8.94
N ALA A 70 2.54 2.62 -7.92
CA ALA A 70 2.96 1.22 -8.06
C ALA A 70 1.94 0.40 -8.86
N PHE A 71 0.64 0.59 -8.60
CA PHE A 71 -0.43 -0.07 -9.34
C PHE A 71 -0.40 0.31 -10.83
N LEU A 72 -0.32 1.60 -11.14
CA LEU A 72 -0.26 2.08 -12.53
C LEU A 72 1.01 1.59 -13.24
N THR A 73 2.16 1.67 -12.57
CA THR A 73 3.43 1.21 -13.16
C THR A 73 3.47 -0.31 -13.34
N ALA A 74 2.84 -1.10 -12.47
CA ALA A 74 2.69 -2.55 -12.66
C ALA A 74 1.89 -2.87 -13.94
N ILE A 75 0.78 -2.16 -14.18
CA ILE A 75 -0.01 -2.29 -15.41
C ILE A 75 0.83 -1.89 -16.62
N VAL A 76 1.53 -0.76 -16.58
CA VAL A 76 2.39 -0.31 -17.69
C VAL A 76 3.51 -1.31 -17.95
N GLY A 77 4.13 -1.85 -16.90
CA GLY A 77 5.22 -2.84 -16.97
C GLY A 77 4.81 -4.13 -17.69
N ALA A 78 3.53 -4.51 -17.61
CA ALA A 78 2.95 -5.65 -18.33
C ALA A 78 3.06 -5.50 -19.87
N PHE A 79 3.12 -4.26 -20.38
CA PHE A 79 3.17 -3.94 -21.81
C PHE A 79 4.55 -3.44 -22.28
N CYS A 80 5.49 -3.20 -21.37
CA CYS A 80 6.86 -2.79 -21.70
C CYS A 80 7.77 -4.00 -21.99
N PHE A 81 8.84 -3.78 -22.74
CA PHE A 81 9.84 -4.80 -23.07
C PHE A 81 11.27 -4.26 -22.95
N GLY A 82 12.23 -5.17 -22.79
CA GLY A 82 13.67 -4.85 -22.74
C GLY A 82 14.04 -3.98 -21.52
N LYS A 83 14.99 -3.06 -21.69
CA LYS A 83 15.51 -2.21 -20.59
C LYS A 83 14.44 -1.37 -19.89
N VAL A 84 13.40 -0.96 -20.62
CA VAL A 84 12.28 -0.19 -20.06
C VAL A 84 11.49 -1.04 -19.06
N GLN A 85 11.28 -2.33 -19.36
CA GLN A 85 10.60 -3.27 -18.47
C GLN A 85 11.33 -3.39 -17.12
N THR A 86 12.66 -3.52 -17.14
CA THR A 86 13.49 -3.58 -15.94
C THR A 86 13.33 -2.34 -15.06
N ILE A 87 13.37 -1.14 -15.68
CA ILE A 87 13.23 0.13 -14.96
C ILE A 87 11.84 0.23 -14.34
N VAL A 88 10.79 -0.09 -15.11
CA VAL A 88 9.40 0.01 -14.63
C VAL A 88 9.16 -0.93 -13.45
N TYR A 89 9.54 -2.21 -13.55
CA TYR A 89 9.39 -3.14 -12.42
C TYR A 89 10.31 -2.82 -11.24
N GLY A 90 11.50 -2.26 -11.49
CA GLY A 90 12.36 -1.76 -10.42
C GLY A 90 11.72 -0.61 -9.65
N LEU A 91 11.12 0.35 -10.36
CA LEU A 91 10.36 1.46 -9.75
C LEU A 91 9.12 0.95 -9.01
N THR A 92 8.34 0.06 -9.62
CA THR A 92 7.17 -0.56 -8.97
C THR A 92 7.57 -1.25 -7.67
N ALA A 93 8.71 -1.95 -7.64
CA ALA A 93 9.21 -2.59 -6.44
C ALA A 93 9.59 -1.58 -5.35
N LEU A 94 10.36 -0.55 -5.71
CA LEU A 94 10.75 0.51 -4.77
C LEU A 94 9.54 1.22 -4.16
N MET A 95 8.55 1.57 -4.98
CA MET A 95 7.33 2.23 -4.53
C MET A 95 6.50 1.31 -3.62
N SER A 96 6.34 0.04 -3.99
CA SER A 96 5.56 -0.93 -3.20
C SER A 96 6.22 -1.19 -1.85
N ILE A 97 7.53 -1.49 -1.83
CA ILE A 97 8.27 -1.77 -0.60
C ILE A 97 8.34 -0.51 0.27
N GLY A 98 8.63 0.65 -0.31
CA GLY A 98 8.68 1.92 0.41
C GLY A 98 7.35 2.25 1.09
N ALA A 99 6.24 2.12 0.37
CA ALA A 99 4.91 2.30 0.93
C ALA A 99 4.59 1.25 2.02
N GLY A 100 4.96 -0.02 1.80
CA GLY A 100 4.79 -1.09 2.78
C GLY A 100 5.52 -0.82 4.10
N VAL A 101 6.77 -0.32 4.04
CA VAL A 101 7.54 0.09 5.22
C VAL A 101 6.87 1.26 5.94
N ILE A 102 6.39 2.27 5.21
CA ILE A 102 5.71 3.42 5.83
C ILE A 102 4.43 2.97 6.54
N PHE A 103 3.65 2.05 5.96
CA PHE A 103 2.45 1.51 6.61
C PHE A 103 2.75 0.61 7.81
N LEU A 104 3.89 -0.11 7.83
CA LEU A 104 4.34 -0.81 9.04
C LEU A 104 4.59 0.15 10.21
N LEU A 105 5.06 1.36 9.90
CA LEU A 105 5.34 2.40 10.89
C LEU A 105 4.11 3.28 11.21
N SER A 106 2.93 2.93 10.70
CA SER A 106 1.71 3.77 10.81
C SER A 106 1.34 4.16 12.24
N VAL A 107 1.45 3.23 13.20
CA VAL A 107 1.19 3.51 14.63
C VAL A 107 2.16 4.57 15.16
N SER A 108 3.45 4.41 14.90
CA SER A 108 4.50 5.33 15.35
C SER A 108 4.35 6.70 14.70
N LEU A 109 4.06 6.74 13.40
CA LEU A 109 3.83 7.98 12.65
C LEU A 109 2.59 8.72 13.15
N PHE A 110 1.51 7.98 13.44
CA PHE A 110 0.30 8.58 13.99
C PHE A 110 0.55 9.21 15.37
N ARG A 111 1.26 8.51 16.27
CA ARG A 111 1.64 9.02 17.60
C ARG A 111 2.57 10.22 17.52
N ALA A 112 3.48 10.24 16.56
CA ALA A 112 4.41 11.37 16.36
C ALA A 112 3.67 12.65 15.92
N VAL A 113 2.59 12.52 15.16
CA VAL A 113 1.79 13.65 14.66
C VAL A 113 0.70 14.09 15.66
N ASN A 114 0.25 13.17 16.51
CA ASN A 114 -0.79 13.41 17.52
C ASN A 114 -0.21 13.20 18.93
N THR A 115 0.54 14.20 19.41
CA THR A 115 1.29 14.16 20.69
C THR A 115 0.46 14.47 21.93
N ALA A 116 -0.73 15.05 21.77
CA ALA A 116 -1.65 15.25 22.89
C ALA A 116 -2.20 13.89 23.35
N PRO A 117 -2.44 13.69 24.66
CA PRO A 117 -3.10 12.49 25.16
C PRO A 117 -4.53 12.46 24.63
N ILE A 118 -4.69 11.87 23.46
CA ILE A 118 -5.97 11.33 23.00
C ILE A 118 -6.39 10.37 24.11
N GLY A 119 -7.60 10.57 24.67
CA GLY A 119 -8.08 9.82 25.83
C GLY A 119 -7.75 8.33 25.74
N SER A 120 -7.56 7.68 26.88
CA SER A 120 -6.99 6.33 27.14
C SER A 120 -7.46 5.14 26.28
N GLU A 121 -8.27 5.35 25.26
CA GLU A 121 -8.58 4.38 24.22
C GLU A 121 -7.33 4.11 23.37
N ALA A 122 -6.82 2.87 23.48
CA ALA A 122 -5.78 2.39 22.61
C ALA A 122 -6.22 2.54 21.15
N ILE A 123 -5.59 3.44 20.42
CA ILE A 123 -5.85 3.65 18.99
C ILE A 123 -5.43 2.38 18.26
N SER A 124 -6.39 1.50 18.04
CA SER A 124 -6.24 0.35 17.17
C SER A 124 -6.33 0.84 15.73
N LEU A 125 -5.29 0.60 14.93
CA LEU A 125 -5.32 0.84 13.49
C LEU A 125 -5.91 -0.37 12.71
N GLY A 126 -6.42 -1.37 13.44
CA GLY A 126 -6.88 -2.64 12.89
C GLY A 126 -5.77 -3.42 12.18
N ALA A 127 -6.18 -4.45 11.44
CA ALA A 127 -5.26 -5.26 10.63
C ALA A 127 -4.86 -4.58 9.31
N ALA A 128 -5.48 -3.45 8.95
CA ALA A 128 -5.35 -2.86 7.62
C ALA A 128 -3.92 -2.46 7.24
N PRO A 129 -3.12 -1.78 8.11
CA PRO A 129 -1.75 -1.44 7.77
C PRO A 129 -0.87 -2.69 7.57
N ILE A 130 -1.02 -3.70 8.43
CA ILE A 130 -0.24 -4.94 8.36
C ILE A 130 -0.56 -5.69 7.06
N THR A 131 -1.85 -5.91 6.79
CA THR A 131 -2.29 -6.60 5.57
C THR A 131 -1.84 -5.83 4.32
N SER A 132 -1.97 -4.50 4.32
CA SER A 132 -1.48 -3.65 3.24
C SER A 132 0.02 -3.83 3.01
N SER A 133 0.83 -3.78 4.07
CA SER A 133 2.29 -3.98 4.00
C SER A 133 2.67 -5.36 3.48
N VAL A 134 1.98 -6.43 3.89
CA VAL A 134 2.26 -7.80 3.41
C VAL A 134 2.04 -7.90 1.91
N PHE A 135 0.89 -7.44 1.41
CA PHE A 135 0.59 -7.47 -0.02
C PHE A 135 1.51 -6.55 -0.83
N ALA A 136 1.91 -5.41 -0.27
CA ALA A 136 2.91 -4.54 -0.86
C ALA A 136 4.29 -5.19 -1.00
N PHE A 137 4.74 -5.94 0.00
CA PHE A 137 5.99 -6.69 -0.08
C PHE A 137 5.92 -7.85 -1.06
N LEU A 138 4.81 -8.59 -1.09
CA LEU A 138 4.60 -9.65 -2.09
C LEU A 138 4.62 -9.08 -3.52
N GLY A 139 3.92 -7.96 -3.75
CA GLY A 139 3.95 -7.23 -5.01
C GLY A 139 5.35 -6.73 -5.36
N GLY A 140 6.07 -6.17 -4.38
CA GLY A 140 7.43 -5.66 -4.56
C GLY A 140 8.44 -6.75 -4.90
N VAL A 141 8.42 -7.88 -4.19
CA VAL A 141 9.29 -9.05 -4.45
C VAL A 141 9.00 -9.65 -5.82
N LEU A 142 7.73 -9.81 -6.19
CA LEU A 142 7.36 -10.31 -7.51
C LEU A 142 7.76 -9.33 -8.64
N SER A 143 7.68 -8.03 -8.36
CA SER A 143 8.17 -6.99 -9.27
C SER A 143 9.69 -7.06 -9.45
N LEU A 144 10.46 -7.26 -8.37
CA LEU A 144 11.91 -7.51 -8.47
C LEU A 144 12.23 -8.77 -9.29
N PHE A 145 11.44 -9.83 -9.13
CA PHE A 145 11.57 -11.02 -9.98
C PHE A 145 11.32 -10.70 -11.46
N GLY A 146 10.30 -9.89 -11.76
CA GLY A 146 10.03 -9.39 -13.11
C GLY A 146 11.20 -8.59 -13.69
N ALA A 147 11.78 -7.68 -12.89
CA ALA A 147 12.95 -6.90 -13.28
C ALA A 147 14.19 -7.77 -13.54
N TYR A 148 14.47 -8.73 -12.65
CA TYR A 148 15.59 -9.68 -12.79
C TYR A 148 15.46 -10.53 -14.05
N LYS A 149 14.26 -11.09 -14.30
CA LYS A 149 13.97 -11.86 -15.52
C LYS A 149 14.16 -11.02 -16.78
N ALA A 150 13.77 -9.75 -16.77
CA ALA A 150 13.96 -8.84 -17.91
C ALA A 150 15.42 -8.47 -18.19
N ILE A 151 16.33 -8.58 -17.20
CA ILE A 151 17.77 -8.39 -17.39
C ILE A 151 18.42 -9.64 -18.01
N LYS A 152 17.93 -10.83 -17.59
CA LYS A 152 18.52 -12.11 -17.98
C LYS A 152 18.15 -12.55 -19.41
N ASP A 153 17.01 -12.08 -19.90
CA ASP A 153 16.47 -12.40 -21.23
C ASP A 153 16.76 -11.29 -22.25
#